data_AF-A0A0F3GXZ5-F1
#
_entry.id   AF-A0A0F3GXZ5-F1
#
_cell.length_a   1.000
_cell.length_b   1.000
_cell.length_c   1.000
_cell.angle_alpha   90.00
_cell.angle_beta   90.00
_cell.angle_gamma   90.00
#
_symmetry.space_group_name_H-M   'P 1'
#
loop_
_entity.id
_entity.type
_entity.pdbx_description
1 polymer ?
#
loop_
_entity_poly.entity_id
_entity_poly.type
_entity_poly.pdbx_seq_one_letter_code
_entity_poly.pdbx_strand_id
1 'polypeptide(L)'
;MYRKIELYNLLKDKIGEEGTIAIIDAIDDVAEHAKSEMATKADLMALEGSLKADLIILEGKIRNDSAALKTEMKNDSAALKADIVALENSLKTELMTLEGKMKNDSAALRTEMKNDSAALRAEMKNDSAVLKADIVALENSLKTELMTLEGKMKNDSAALRAEIKNESAALRSEIKNEAIALRAEIKVELVALEGRLNERITTEVAKLEQKLSETKADITKWMFLFWIGQIAVMIVILRAFAK
;
A
#
# COMPACT_ATOMS: atom_id res chain seq x y z
N MET A 1 -87.44 106.35 12.71
CA MET A 1 -87.89 107.73 12.99
C MET A 1 -89.27 107.78 13.64
N TYR A 2 -90.32 107.18 13.06
CA TYR A 2 -91.68 107.19 13.62
C TYR A 2 -91.79 106.59 15.05
N ARG A 3 -91.22 105.41 15.30
CA ARG A 3 -91.24 104.76 16.63
C ARG A 3 -90.46 105.50 17.72
N LYS A 4 -89.44 106.29 17.36
CA LYS A 4 -88.58 107.02 18.32
C LYS A 4 -89.31 108.24 18.91
N ILE A 5 -90.10 108.93 18.07
CA ILE A 5 -90.96 110.05 18.46
C ILE A 5 -92.11 109.54 19.35
N GLU A 6 -92.67 108.39 19.02
CA GLU A 6 -93.72 107.73 19.81
C GLU A 6 -93.20 107.28 21.19
N LEU A 7 -92.00 106.69 21.27
CA LEU A 7 -91.33 106.32 22.53
C LEU A 7 -91.04 107.54 23.41
N TYR A 8 -90.55 108.62 22.81
CA TYR A 8 -90.29 109.89 23.51
C TYR A 8 -91.56 110.46 24.12
N ASN A 9 -92.66 110.52 23.37
CA ASN A 9 -93.95 111.03 23.86
C ASN A 9 -94.55 110.16 24.97
N LEU A 10 -94.34 108.83 24.93
CA LEU A 10 -94.84 107.90 25.96
C LEU A 10 -94.04 107.93 27.27
N LEU A 11 -92.74 108.21 27.18
CA LEU A 11 -91.83 108.23 28.33
C LEU A 11 -91.75 109.61 29.00
N LYS A 12 -91.91 110.70 28.23
CA LYS A 12 -91.80 112.09 28.70
C LYS A 12 -92.70 112.39 29.90
N ASP A 13 -93.95 111.92 29.87
CA ASP A 13 -94.93 112.15 30.95
C ASP A 13 -94.67 111.31 32.22
N LYS A 14 -93.91 110.21 32.11
CA LYS A 14 -93.70 109.25 33.22
C LYS A 14 -92.36 109.42 33.94
N ILE A 15 -91.30 109.77 33.22
CA ILE A 15 -89.92 109.79 33.75
C ILE A 15 -89.20 111.13 33.53
N GLY A 16 -89.92 112.14 33.02
CA GLY A 16 -89.38 113.47 32.76
C GLY A 16 -88.52 113.53 31.49
N GLU A 17 -88.21 114.75 31.06
CA GLU A 17 -87.51 115.01 29.81
C GLU A 17 -86.07 114.48 29.83
N GLU A 18 -85.31 114.69 30.91
CA GLU A 18 -83.93 114.19 31.06
C GLU A 18 -83.86 112.66 31.12
N GLY A 19 -84.72 112.00 31.90
CA GLY A 19 -84.76 110.54 31.99
C GLY A 19 -85.18 109.88 30.68
N THR A 20 -86.08 110.52 29.92
CA THR A 20 -86.48 110.09 28.58
C THR A 20 -85.33 110.19 27.59
N ILE A 21 -84.55 111.28 27.63
CA ILE A 21 -83.37 111.47 26.77
C ILE A 21 -82.29 110.44 27.10
N ALA A 22 -81.97 110.21 28.38
CA ALA A 22 -80.93 109.26 28.78
C ALA A 22 -81.25 107.81 28.35
N ILE A 23 -82.53 107.39 28.41
CA ILE A 23 -82.95 106.07 27.91
C ILE A 23 -82.91 106.01 26.38
N ILE A 24 -83.32 107.07 25.69
CA ILE A 24 -83.22 107.12 24.22
C ILE A 24 -81.76 107.05 23.77
N ASP A 25 -80.86 107.79 24.41
CA ASP A 25 -79.43 107.77 24.13
C ASP A 25 -78.81 106.40 24.46
N ALA A 26 -79.15 105.77 25.60
CA ALA A 26 -78.66 104.42 25.92
C ALA A 26 -79.20 103.36 24.94
N ILE A 27 -80.44 103.49 24.46
CA ILE A 27 -80.99 102.62 23.42
C ILE A 27 -80.31 102.89 22.07
N ASP A 28 -80.03 104.14 21.72
CA ASP A 28 -79.29 104.50 20.51
C ASP A 28 -77.85 103.96 20.57
N ASP A 29 -77.16 104.10 21.72
CA ASP A 29 -75.79 103.64 21.94
C ASP A 29 -75.73 102.10 21.91
N VAL A 30 -76.65 101.41 22.58
CA VAL A 30 -76.80 99.95 22.47
C VAL A 30 -77.13 99.52 21.03
N ALA A 31 -77.96 100.28 20.31
CA ALA A 31 -78.28 100.00 18.91
C ALA A 31 -77.09 100.27 17.97
N GLU A 32 -76.28 101.29 18.23
CA GLU A 32 -75.03 101.56 17.50
C GLU A 32 -73.97 100.49 17.78
N HIS A 33 -73.75 100.14 19.06
CA HIS A 33 -72.85 99.04 19.45
C HIS A 33 -73.27 97.72 18.80
N ALA A 34 -74.56 97.35 18.92
CA ALA A 34 -75.14 96.19 18.25
C ALA A 34 -74.92 96.21 16.73
N LYS A 35 -75.10 97.36 16.09
CA LYS A 35 -74.89 97.52 14.65
C LYS A 35 -73.41 97.42 14.25
N SER A 36 -72.49 97.78 15.15
CA SER A 36 -71.04 97.70 14.92
C SER A 36 -70.44 96.30 15.15
N GLU A 37 -71.02 95.48 16.03
CA GLU A 37 -70.51 94.15 16.38
C GLU A 37 -71.23 92.98 15.68
N MET A 38 -72.43 93.20 15.14
CA MET A 38 -73.16 92.16 14.42
C MET A 38 -72.59 91.95 13.01
N ALA A 39 -72.31 90.69 12.66
CA ALA A 39 -72.07 90.32 11.28
C ALA A 39 -73.26 90.73 10.41
N THR A 40 -73.00 91.53 9.38
CA THR A 40 -74.03 91.96 8.45
C THR A 40 -74.41 90.81 7.53
N LYS A 41 -75.57 90.93 6.88
CA LYS A 41 -75.96 89.99 5.82
C LYS A 41 -74.91 89.91 4.70
N ALA A 42 -74.20 91.01 4.44
CA ALA A 42 -73.12 91.05 3.45
C ALA A 42 -71.92 90.21 3.89
N ASP A 43 -71.54 90.25 5.17
CA ASP A 43 -70.43 89.45 5.72
C ASP A 43 -70.74 87.95 5.66
N LEU A 44 -71.97 87.55 6.01
CA LEU A 44 -72.41 86.17 5.91
C LEU A 44 -72.46 85.68 4.45
N MET A 45 -72.91 86.52 3.51
CA MET A 45 -72.87 86.19 2.07
C MET A 45 -71.44 86.06 1.55
N ALA A 46 -70.52 86.92 2.00
CA ALA A 46 -69.11 86.84 1.63
C ALA A 46 -68.47 85.56 2.17
N LEU A 47 -68.74 85.20 3.42
CA LEU A 47 -68.29 83.96 4.04
C LEU A 47 -68.85 82.72 3.32
N GLU A 48 -70.16 82.71 3.03
CA GLU A 48 -70.80 81.62 2.26
C GLU A 48 -70.17 81.48 0.87
N GLY A 49 -69.89 82.60 0.20
CA GLY A 49 -69.19 82.63 -1.08
C GLY A 49 -67.78 82.04 -0.99
N SER A 50 -67.01 82.43 0.03
CA SER A 50 -65.67 81.89 0.29
C SER A 50 -65.71 80.38 0.57
N LEU A 51 -66.62 79.92 1.44
CA LEU A 51 -66.79 78.50 1.77
C LEU A 51 -67.15 77.66 0.53
N LYS A 52 -68.03 78.18 -0.34
CA LYS A 52 -68.35 77.52 -1.62
C LYS A 52 -67.13 77.46 -2.54
N ALA A 53 -66.36 78.54 -2.62
CA ALA A 53 -65.14 78.57 -3.43
C ALA A 53 -64.11 77.53 -2.93
N ASP A 54 -63.87 77.49 -1.62
CA ASP A 54 -62.95 76.52 -1.00
C ASP A 54 -63.41 75.08 -1.22
N LEU A 55 -64.72 74.80 -1.11
CA LEU A 55 -65.28 73.49 -1.36
C LEU A 55 -65.08 73.05 -2.82
N ILE A 56 -65.31 73.95 -3.79
CA ILE A 56 -65.04 73.69 -5.21
C ILE A 56 -63.55 73.39 -5.44
N ILE A 57 -62.66 74.16 -4.81
CA ILE A 57 -61.21 73.94 -4.91
C ILE A 57 -60.83 72.58 -4.32
N LEU A 58 -61.35 72.23 -3.15
CA LEU A 58 -61.06 70.96 -2.48
C LEU A 58 -61.58 69.76 -3.27
N GLU A 59 -62.82 69.82 -3.78
CA GLU A 59 -63.36 68.81 -4.69
C GLU A 59 -62.51 68.64 -5.94
N GLY A 60 -62.03 69.76 -6.50
CA GLY A 60 -61.10 69.76 -7.63
C GLY A 60 -59.78 69.05 -7.31
N LYS A 61 -59.17 69.37 -6.16
CA LYS A 61 -57.94 68.72 -5.67
C LYS A 61 -58.15 67.21 -5.48
N ILE A 62 -59.20 66.80 -4.76
CA ILE A 62 -59.51 65.39 -4.52
C ILE A 62 -59.71 64.64 -5.83
N ARG A 63 -60.41 65.24 -6.81
CA ARG A 63 -60.61 64.62 -8.12
C ARG A 63 -59.28 64.43 -8.85
N ASN A 64 -58.40 65.43 -8.82
CA ASN A 64 -57.09 65.36 -9.46
C ASN A 64 -56.20 64.31 -8.80
N ASP A 65 -56.12 64.28 -7.47
CA ASP A 65 -55.32 63.30 -6.72
C ASP A 65 -55.83 61.88 -6.96
N SER A 66 -57.16 61.68 -6.98
CA SER A 66 -57.77 60.39 -7.31
C SER A 66 -57.42 59.93 -8.74
N ALA A 67 -57.41 60.85 -9.71
CA ALA A 67 -57.00 60.54 -11.08
C ALA A 67 -55.51 60.23 -11.19
N ALA A 68 -54.66 60.93 -10.44
CA ALA A 68 -53.22 60.69 -10.37
C ALA A 68 -52.93 59.30 -9.77
N LEU A 69 -53.51 58.99 -8.61
CA LEU A 69 -53.36 57.68 -7.96
C LEU A 69 -53.83 56.53 -8.85
N LYS A 70 -54.96 56.70 -9.54
CA LYS A 70 -55.45 55.69 -10.48
C LYS A 70 -54.47 55.44 -11.63
N THR A 71 -53.82 56.50 -12.12
CA THR A 71 -52.80 56.42 -13.17
C THR A 71 -51.55 55.72 -12.65
N GLU A 72 -51.06 56.09 -11.48
CA GLU A 72 -49.89 55.47 -10.83
C GLU A 72 -50.13 53.98 -10.61
N MET A 73 -51.25 53.59 -9.99
CA MET A 73 -51.60 52.18 -9.79
C MET A 73 -51.68 51.38 -11.10
N LYS A 74 -52.17 51.99 -12.18
CA LYS A 74 -52.23 51.34 -13.49
C LYS A 74 -50.82 51.15 -14.08
N ASN A 75 -49.94 52.12 -13.90
CA ASN A 75 -48.55 52.05 -14.34
C ASN A 75 -47.78 50.99 -13.54
N ASP A 76 -47.91 50.97 -12.21
CA ASP A 76 -47.28 49.97 -11.35
C ASP A 76 -47.76 48.56 -11.69
N SER A 77 -49.07 48.39 -11.92
CA SER A 77 -49.62 47.10 -12.36
C SER A 77 -49.05 46.65 -13.72
N ALA A 78 -48.81 47.58 -14.64
CA ALA A 78 -48.19 47.28 -15.92
C ALA A 78 -46.71 46.93 -15.76
N ALA A 79 -45.97 47.66 -14.92
CA ALA A 79 -44.57 47.40 -14.61
C ALA A 79 -44.38 46.02 -13.96
N LEU A 80 -45.18 45.69 -12.94
CA LEU A 80 -45.12 44.38 -12.28
C LEU A 80 -45.42 43.22 -13.25
N LYS A 81 -46.35 43.40 -14.19
CA LYS A 81 -46.60 42.39 -15.23
C LYS A 81 -45.41 42.22 -16.17
N ALA A 82 -44.75 43.32 -16.54
CA ALA A 82 -43.55 43.25 -17.36
C ALA A 82 -42.41 42.53 -16.64
N ASP A 83 -42.20 42.83 -15.36
CA ASP A 83 -41.18 42.17 -14.52
C ASP A 83 -41.45 40.67 -14.36
N ILE A 84 -42.71 40.27 -14.14
CA ILE A 84 -43.09 38.85 -14.07
C ILE A 84 -42.75 38.14 -15.38
N VAL A 85 -43.11 38.71 -16.53
CA VAL A 85 -42.81 38.11 -17.84
C VAL A 85 -41.30 38.06 -18.09
N ALA A 86 -40.54 39.07 -17.67
CA ALA A 86 -39.08 39.07 -17.78
C ALA A 86 -38.45 37.96 -16.93
N LEU A 87 -38.90 37.79 -15.69
CA LEU A 87 -38.46 36.72 -14.79
C LEU A 87 -38.81 35.32 -15.34
N GLU A 88 -40.03 35.13 -15.84
CA GLU A 88 -40.46 33.87 -16.45
C GLU A 88 -39.58 33.49 -17.64
N ASN A 89 -39.26 34.46 -18.50
CA ASN A 89 -38.37 34.24 -19.64
C ASN A 89 -36.93 33.94 -19.20
N SER A 90 -36.39 34.67 -18.22
CA SER A 90 -35.06 34.43 -17.68
C SER A 90 -34.94 33.03 -17.11
N LEU A 91 -35.90 32.62 -16.27
CA LEU A 91 -35.93 31.30 -15.66
C LEU A 91 -36.01 30.19 -16.72
N LYS A 92 -36.81 30.39 -17.78
CA LYS A 92 -36.90 29.45 -18.89
C LYS A 92 -35.57 29.30 -19.63
N THR A 93 -34.86 30.39 -19.88
CA THR A 93 -33.54 30.37 -20.52
C THR A 93 -32.49 29.68 -19.65
N GLU A 94 -32.49 29.94 -18.35
CA GLU A 94 -31.58 29.28 -17.40
C GLU A 94 -31.83 27.77 -17.34
N LEU A 95 -33.10 27.34 -17.28
CA LEU A 95 -33.46 25.92 -17.31
C LEU A 95 -32.98 25.23 -18.59
N MET A 96 -33.22 25.83 -19.77
CA MET A 96 -32.73 25.28 -21.04
C MET A 96 -31.20 25.18 -21.08
N THR A 97 -30.51 26.17 -20.51
CA THR A 97 -29.05 26.19 -20.42
C THR A 97 -28.54 25.07 -19.51
N LEU A 98 -29.17 24.87 -18.35
CA LEU A 98 -28.81 23.82 -17.41
C LEU A 98 -29.06 22.43 -17.99
N GLU A 99 -30.21 22.21 -18.63
CA GLU A 99 -30.52 20.96 -19.34
C GLU A 99 -29.47 20.65 -20.43
N GLY A 100 -29.06 21.67 -21.18
CA GLY A 100 -28.00 21.55 -22.18
C GLY A 100 -26.66 21.13 -21.57
N LYS A 101 -26.24 21.78 -20.47
CA LYS A 101 -25.02 21.43 -19.73
C LYS A 101 -25.07 20.00 -19.21
N MET A 102 -26.17 19.62 -18.54
CA MET A 102 -26.34 18.25 -18.01
C MET A 102 -26.28 17.18 -19.11
N LYS A 103 -26.87 17.46 -20.28
CA LYS A 103 -26.82 16.55 -21.43
C LYS A 103 -25.39 16.39 -21.96
N ASN A 104 -24.64 17.49 -22.04
CA ASN A 104 -23.25 17.48 -22.48
C ASN A 104 -22.35 16.74 -21.48
N ASP A 105 -22.48 17.03 -20.19
CA ASP A 105 -21.70 16.37 -19.13
C ASP A 105 -21.99 14.86 -19.11
N SER A 106 -23.26 14.47 -19.26
CA SER A 106 -23.65 13.06 -19.38
C SER A 106 -23.04 12.38 -20.62
N ALA A 107 -22.92 13.08 -21.75
CA ALA A 107 -22.26 12.56 -22.94
C ALA A 107 -20.73 12.45 -22.78
N ALA A 108 -20.12 13.43 -22.12
CA ALA A 108 -18.70 13.45 -21.80
C ALA A 108 -18.34 12.26 -20.89
N LEU A 109 -19.07 12.07 -19.79
CA LEU A 109 -18.87 10.95 -18.86
C LEU A 109 -19.04 9.59 -19.55
N ARG A 110 -20.04 9.43 -20.42
CA ARG A 110 -20.21 8.20 -21.21
C ARG A 110 -19.01 7.92 -22.12
N THR A 111 -18.42 8.96 -22.69
CA THR A 111 -17.26 8.84 -23.57
C THR A 111 -16.01 8.47 -22.77
N GLU A 112 -15.77 9.14 -21.65
CA GLU A 112 -14.67 8.85 -20.72
C GLU A 112 -14.73 7.40 -20.23
N MET A 113 -15.88 6.97 -19.70
CA MET A 113 -16.07 5.58 -19.25
C MET A 113 -15.82 4.55 -20.35
N LYS A 114 -16.19 4.86 -21.60
CA LYS A 114 -15.95 3.97 -22.75
C LYS A 114 -14.46 3.88 -23.07
N ASN A 115 -13.75 4.99 -23.00
CA ASN A 115 -12.31 5.05 -23.26
C ASN A 115 -11.53 4.31 -22.16
N ASP A 116 -11.85 4.55 -20.89
CA ASP A 116 -11.20 3.85 -19.76
C ASP A 116 -11.44 2.34 -19.85
N SER A 117 -12.68 1.93 -20.18
CA SER A 117 -13.01 0.53 -20.39
C SER A 117 -12.27 -0.11 -21.57
N ALA A 118 -11.88 0.67 -22.58
CA ALA A 118 -11.08 0.20 -23.71
C ALA A 118 -9.59 0.11 -23.33
N ALA A 119 -9.08 1.10 -22.59
CA ALA A 119 -7.71 1.12 -22.08
C ALA A 119 -7.45 -0.07 -21.15
N LEU A 120 -8.31 -0.31 -20.16
CA LEU A 120 -8.19 -1.46 -19.24
C LEU A 120 -8.21 -2.80 -19.99
N ARG A 121 -9.05 -2.95 -21.02
CA ARG A 121 -9.05 -4.17 -21.84
C ARG A 121 -7.75 -4.35 -22.62
N ALA A 122 -7.15 -3.26 -23.09
CA ALA A 122 -5.87 -3.30 -23.80
C ALA A 122 -4.73 -3.68 -22.85
N GLU A 123 -4.67 -3.08 -21.67
CA GLU A 123 -3.70 -3.41 -20.61
C GLU A 123 -3.80 -4.89 -20.21
N MET A 124 -5.00 -5.39 -19.89
CA MET A 124 -5.19 -6.80 -19.54
C MET A 124 -4.76 -7.76 -20.65
N LYS A 125 -4.99 -7.39 -21.92
CA LYS A 125 -4.55 -8.20 -23.07
C LYS A 125 -3.02 -8.20 -23.19
N ASN A 126 -2.38 -7.05 -22.95
CA ASN A 126 -0.94 -6.92 -22.97
C ASN A 126 -0.30 -7.74 -21.83
N ASP A 127 -0.79 -7.60 -20.61
CA ASP A 127 -0.29 -8.34 -19.44
C ASP A 127 -0.42 -9.85 -19.63
N SER A 128 -1.55 -10.31 -20.21
CA SER A 128 -1.71 -11.72 -20.56
C SER A 128 -0.70 -12.21 -21.60
N ALA A 129 -0.33 -11.36 -22.58
CA ALA A 129 0.67 -11.70 -23.57
C ALA A 129 2.08 -11.75 -22.95
N VAL A 130 2.41 -10.80 -22.08
CA VAL A 130 3.68 -10.77 -21.33
C VAL A 130 3.81 -12.01 -20.45
N LEU A 131 2.79 -12.34 -19.65
CA LEU A 131 2.81 -13.53 -18.79
C LEU A 131 3.01 -14.83 -19.59
N LYS A 132 2.39 -14.95 -20.78
CA LYS A 132 2.63 -16.10 -21.66
C LYS A 132 4.07 -16.17 -22.16
N ALA A 133 4.66 -15.02 -22.51
CA ALA A 133 6.05 -14.96 -22.93
C ALA A 133 7.00 -15.35 -21.79
N ASP A 134 6.74 -14.86 -20.57
CA ASP A 134 7.53 -15.20 -19.38
C ASP A 134 7.47 -16.69 -19.04
N ILE A 135 6.29 -17.32 -19.16
CA ILE A 135 6.12 -18.77 -18.98
C ILE A 135 6.98 -19.53 -19.99
N VAL A 136 6.90 -19.18 -21.28
CA VAL A 136 7.71 -19.83 -22.32
C VAL A 136 9.21 -19.62 -22.09
N ALA A 137 9.63 -18.43 -21.64
CA ALA A 137 11.02 -18.16 -21.30
C ALA A 137 11.50 -19.04 -20.14
N LEU A 138 10.69 -19.19 -19.09
CA LEU A 138 10.99 -20.04 -17.94
C LEU A 138 11.08 -21.52 -18.32
N GLU A 139 10.13 -22.02 -19.12
CA GLU A 139 10.14 -23.39 -19.65
C GLU A 139 11.43 -23.69 -20.43
N ASN A 140 11.86 -22.77 -21.29
CA ASN A 140 13.10 -22.90 -22.06
C ASN A 140 14.35 -22.86 -21.17
N SER A 141 14.36 -22.00 -20.14
CA SER A 141 15.45 -21.95 -19.17
C SER A 141 15.58 -23.27 -18.42
N LEU A 142 14.48 -23.80 -17.88
CA LEU A 142 14.44 -25.08 -17.17
C LEU A 142 14.89 -26.24 -18.06
N LYS A 143 14.47 -26.26 -19.32
CA LYS A 143 14.91 -27.28 -20.29
C LYS A 143 16.42 -27.23 -20.52
N THR A 144 16.99 -26.03 -20.62
CA THR A 144 18.43 -25.82 -20.81
C THR A 144 19.23 -26.26 -19.59
N GLU A 145 18.75 -25.94 -18.39
CA GLU A 145 19.36 -26.38 -17.12
C GLU A 145 19.33 -27.90 -16.97
N LEU A 146 18.22 -28.56 -17.32
CA LEU A 146 18.11 -30.02 -17.31
C LEU A 146 19.12 -30.67 -18.25
N MET A 147 19.21 -30.20 -19.50
CA MET A 147 20.20 -30.72 -20.46
C MET A 147 21.63 -30.54 -19.98
N THR A 148 21.92 -29.41 -19.31
CA THR A 148 23.23 -29.13 -18.72
C THR A 148 23.53 -30.10 -17.59
N LEU A 149 22.56 -30.36 -16.70
CA LEU A 149 22.71 -31.29 -15.59
C LEU A 149 22.91 -32.74 -16.07
N GLU A 150 22.12 -33.19 -17.06
CA GLU A 150 22.29 -34.49 -17.70
C GLU A 150 23.69 -34.65 -18.30
N GLY A 151 24.19 -33.61 -18.96
CA GLY A 151 25.56 -33.57 -19.49
C GLY A 151 26.62 -33.73 -18.40
N LYS A 152 26.50 -32.98 -17.29
CA LYS A 152 27.40 -33.10 -16.13
C LYS A 152 27.37 -34.50 -15.54
N MET A 153 26.20 -35.07 -15.28
CA MET A 153 26.05 -36.42 -14.74
C MET A 153 26.68 -37.49 -15.64
N LYS A 154 26.55 -37.35 -16.96
CA LYS A 154 27.18 -38.27 -17.93
C LYS A 154 28.70 -38.18 -17.85
N ASN A 155 29.25 -36.98 -17.75
CA ASN A 155 30.69 -36.76 -17.61
C ASN A 155 31.22 -37.31 -16.28
N ASP A 156 30.54 -37.03 -15.17
CA ASP A 156 30.92 -37.54 -13.84
C ASP A 156 30.88 -39.07 -13.80
N SER A 157 29.85 -39.68 -14.41
CA SER A 157 29.76 -41.14 -14.54
C SER A 157 30.89 -41.72 -15.40
N ALA A 158 31.33 -41.02 -16.44
CA ALA A 158 32.47 -41.44 -17.26
C ALA A 158 33.80 -41.31 -16.48
N ALA A 159 33.96 -40.22 -15.72
CA ALA A 159 35.12 -39.97 -14.87
C ALA A 159 35.26 -41.05 -13.79
N LEU A 160 34.18 -41.35 -13.06
CA LEU A 160 34.17 -42.41 -12.03
C LEU A 160 34.51 -43.79 -12.63
N ARG A 161 34.01 -44.12 -13.82
CA ARG A 161 34.39 -45.38 -14.50
C ARG A 161 35.89 -45.43 -14.83
N ALA A 162 36.47 -44.31 -15.26
CA ALA A 162 37.88 -44.22 -15.57
C ALA A 162 38.74 -44.35 -14.30
N GLU A 163 38.34 -43.68 -13.21
CA GLU A 163 38.96 -43.76 -11.90
C GLU A 163 38.99 -45.20 -11.38
N ILE A 164 37.83 -45.88 -11.33
CA ILE A 164 37.72 -47.29 -10.91
C ILE A 164 38.62 -48.20 -11.76
N LYS A 165 38.68 -47.97 -13.08
CA LYS A 165 39.54 -48.76 -13.97
C LYS A 165 41.01 -48.57 -13.64
N ASN A 166 41.42 -47.33 -13.39
CA ASN A 166 42.80 -46.99 -13.06
C ASN A 166 43.21 -47.54 -11.69
N GLU A 167 42.36 -47.39 -10.67
CA GLU A 167 42.59 -47.95 -9.34
C GLU A 167 42.67 -49.47 -9.36
N SER A 168 41.78 -50.14 -10.11
CA SER A 168 41.84 -51.60 -10.26
C SER A 168 43.14 -52.06 -10.94
N ALA A 169 43.64 -51.31 -11.93
CA ALA A 169 44.92 -51.60 -12.56
C ALA A 169 46.10 -51.38 -11.60
N ALA A 170 46.06 -50.31 -10.80
CA ALA A 170 47.06 -50.02 -9.78
C ALA A 170 47.13 -51.13 -8.73
N LEU A 171 45.99 -51.53 -8.15
CA LEU A 171 45.90 -52.62 -7.17
C LEU A 171 46.41 -53.96 -7.73
N ARG A 172 46.09 -54.27 -8.99
CA ARG A 172 46.64 -55.49 -9.65
C ARG A 172 48.16 -55.45 -9.77
N SER A 173 48.73 -54.27 -10.06
CA SER A 173 50.18 -54.10 -10.12
C SER A 173 50.82 -54.23 -8.74
N GLU A 174 50.21 -53.65 -7.71
CA GLU A 174 50.67 -53.74 -6.33
C GLU A 174 50.70 -55.19 -5.84
N ILE A 175 49.60 -55.93 -6.00
CA ILE A 175 49.51 -57.36 -5.65
C ILE A 175 50.58 -58.18 -6.40
N LYS A 176 50.81 -57.88 -7.68
CA LYS A 176 51.84 -58.58 -8.47
C LYS A 176 53.24 -58.30 -7.91
N ASN A 177 53.53 -57.06 -7.54
CA ASN A 177 54.82 -56.66 -6.99
C ASN A 177 55.04 -57.29 -5.61
N GLU A 178 54.02 -57.29 -4.74
CA GLU A 178 54.07 -57.97 -3.44
C GLU A 178 54.31 -59.47 -3.59
N ALA A 179 53.63 -60.13 -4.53
CA ALA A 179 53.87 -61.56 -4.80
C ALA A 179 55.30 -61.85 -5.28
N ILE A 180 55.91 -60.94 -6.05
CA ILE A 180 57.33 -61.04 -6.44
C ILE A 180 58.24 -60.84 -5.22
N ALA A 181 57.95 -59.84 -4.39
CA ALA A 181 58.71 -59.55 -3.18
C ALA A 181 58.71 -60.75 -2.21
N LEU A 182 57.53 -61.32 -1.92
CA LEU A 182 57.39 -62.50 -1.07
C LEU A 182 58.14 -63.72 -1.62
N ARG A 183 58.12 -63.95 -2.94
CA ARG A 183 58.92 -65.03 -3.55
C ARG A 183 60.42 -64.82 -3.38
N ALA A 184 60.88 -63.57 -3.50
CA ALA A 184 62.29 -63.25 -3.31
C ALA A 184 62.69 -63.47 -1.83
N GLU A 185 61.86 -63.04 -0.89
CA GLU A 185 62.04 -63.24 0.54
C GLU A 185 62.12 -64.74 0.90
N ILE A 186 61.15 -65.55 0.46
CA ILE A 186 61.16 -67.01 0.66
C ILE A 186 62.45 -67.64 0.11
N LYS A 187 62.93 -67.19 -1.06
CA LYS A 187 64.16 -67.70 -1.65
C LYS A 187 65.38 -67.38 -0.79
N VAL A 188 65.46 -66.16 -0.25
CA VAL A 188 66.51 -65.76 0.69
C VAL A 188 66.46 -66.61 1.96
N GLU A 189 65.29 -66.80 2.55
CA GLU A 189 65.11 -67.63 3.74
C GLU A 189 65.50 -69.09 3.51
N LEU A 190 65.16 -69.65 2.34
CA LEU A 190 65.50 -71.02 1.97
C LEU A 190 67.02 -71.22 1.85
N VAL A 191 67.72 -70.30 1.19
CA VAL A 191 69.19 -70.29 1.12
C VAL A 191 69.80 -70.17 2.52
N ALA A 192 69.24 -69.31 3.37
CA ALA A 192 69.70 -69.17 4.75
C ALA A 192 69.44 -70.44 5.58
N LEU A 193 68.34 -71.16 5.33
CA LEU A 193 68.03 -72.44 5.97
C LEU A 193 68.98 -73.55 5.51
N GLU A 194 69.25 -73.65 4.21
CA GLU A 194 70.23 -74.59 3.63
C GLU A 194 71.63 -74.35 4.22
N GLY A 195 72.05 -73.08 4.33
CA GLY A 195 73.31 -72.71 4.98
C GLY A 195 73.39 -73.20 6.43
N ARG A 196 72.36 -72.94 7.23
CA ARG A 196 72.26 -73.41 8.63
C ARG A 196 72.26 -74.94 8.74
N LEU A 197 71.60 -75.64 7.81
CA LEU A 197 71.56 -77.10 7.80
C LEU A 197 72.94 -77.68 7.50
N ASN A 198 73.63 -77.14 6.49
CA ASN A 198 74.98 -77.56 6.14
C ASN A 198 75.96 -77.36 7.30
N GLU A 199 75.94 -76.20 7.95
CA GLU A 199 76.77 -75.93 9.13
C GLU A 199 76.50 -76.95 10.26
N ARG A 200 75.23 -77.27 10.50
CA ARG A 200 74.85 -78.29 11.50
C ARG A 200 75.33 -79.69 11.10
N ILE A 201 75.21 -80.08 9.84
CA ILE A 201 75.73 -81.37 9.35
C ILE A 201 77.24 -81.44 9.52
N THR A 202 77.99 -80.43 9.10
CA THR A 202 79.44 -80.37 9.27
C THR A 202 79.83 -80.48 10.74
N THR A 203 79.11 -79.78 11.61
CA THR A 203 79.33 -79.84 13.06
C THR A 203 79.07 -81.23 13.63
N GLU A 204 77.96 -81.88 13.25
CA GLU A 204 77.64 -83.23 13.73
C GLU A 204 78.58 -84.29 13.16
N VAL A 205 79.02 -84.17 11.90
CA VAL A 205 80.05 -85.04 11.32
C VAL A 205 81.37 -84.90 12.07
N ALA A 206 81.82 -83.67 12.36
CA ALA A 206 83.03 -83.43 13.15
C ALA A 206 82.94 -84.07 14.54
N LYS A 207 81.78 -83.96 15.22
CA LYS A 207 81.54 -84.66 16.50
C LYS A 207 81.59 -86.19 16.36
N LEU A 208 81.04 -86.74 15.27
CA LEU A 208 81.09 -88.19 15.00
C LEU A 208 82.52 -88.68 14.74
N GLU A 209 83.29 -87.96 13.92
CA GLU A 209 84.70 -88.26 13.66
C GLU A 209 85.52 -88.22 14.95
N GLN A 210 85.27 -87.23 15.81
CA GLN A 210 85.88 -87.15 17.13
C GLN A 210 85.54 -88.40 17.97
N LYS A 211 84.26 -88.75 18.11
CA LYS A 211 83.84 -89.95 18.86
C LYS A 211 84.45 -91.24 18.31
N LEU A 212 84.59 -91.33 16.98
CA LEU A 212 85.19 -92.49 16.31
C LEU A 212 86.70 -92.55 16.58
N SER A 213 87.39 -91.40 16.65
CA SER A 213 88.79 -91.32 17.07
C SER A 213 88.98 -91.72 18.53
N GLU A 214 88.11 -91.22 19.43
CA GLU A 214 88.09 -91.63 20.84
C GLU A 214 87.89 -93.15 20.98
N THR A 215 86.92 -93.70 20.25
CA THR A 215 86.66 -95.16 20.24
C THR A 215 87.84 -95.95 19.69
N LYS A 216 88.45 -95.50 18.58
CA LYS A 216 89.65 -96.13 18.02
C LYS A 216 90.81 -96.09 18.99
N ALA A 217 91.03 -94.96 19.67
CA ALA A 217 92.06 -94.81 20.68
C ALA A 217 91.82 -95.76 21.85
N ASP A 218 90.57 -95.91 22.30
CA ASP A 218 90.21 -96.84 23.36
C ASP A 218 90.39 -98.30 22.93
N ILE A 219 89.95 -98.71 21.72
CA ILE A 219 90.23 -100.03 21.16
C ILE A 219 91.74 -100.29 21.11
N THR A 220 92.53 -99.29 20.72
CA THR A 220 93.99 -99.40 20.67
C THR A 220 94.57 -99.60 22.08
N LYS A 221 94.13 -98.82 23.08
CA LYS A 221 94.52 -99.02 24.49
C LYS A 221 94.18 -100.43 24.98
N TRP A 222 92.96 -100.91 24.70
CA TRP A 222 92.52 -102.25 25.05
C TRP A 222 93.30 -103.34 24.32
N MET A 223 93.64 -103.15 23.05
CA MET A 223 94.47 -104.05 22.27
C MET A 223 95.85 -104.17 22.91
N PHE A 224 96.51 -103.07 23.28
CA PHE A 224 97.79 -103.10 24.01
C PHE A 224 97.68 -103.83 25.35
N LEU A 225 96.64 -103.57 26.15
CA LEU A 225 96.40 -104.29 27.41
C LEU A 225 96.21 -105.79 27.19
N PHE A 226 95.45 -106.18 26.17
CA PHE A 226 95.25 -107.57 25.78
C PHE A 226 96.55 -108.24 25.33
N TRP A 227 97.35 -107.58 24.48
CA TRP A 227 98.65 -108.08 24.05
C TRP A 227 99.61 -108.27 25.23
N ILE A 228 99.64 -107.34 26.19
CA ILE A 228 100.43 -107.49 27.43
C ILE A 228 99.96 -108.72 28.22
N GLY A 229 98.65 -108.92 28.37
CA GLY A 229 98.08 -110.09 29.02
C GLY A 229 98.43 -111.40 28.30
N GLN A 230 98.29 -111.46 26.97
CA GLN A 230 98.69 -112.62 26.16
C GLN A 230 100.18 -112.94 26.29
N ILE A 231 101.06 -111.93 26.23
CA ILE A 231 102.50 -112.13 26.43
C ILE A 231 102.79 -112.66 27.83
N ALA A 232 102.14 -112.12 28.87
CA ALA A 232 102.28 -112.61 30.24
C ALA A 232 101.86 -114.08 30.38
N VAL A 233 100.73 -114.49 29.78
CA VAL A 233 100.28 -115.89 29.76
C VAL A 233 101.24 -116.78 28.98
N MET A 234 101.72 -116.35 27.81
CA MET A 234 102.70 -117.09 27.02
C MET A 234 104.02 -117.29 27.77
N ILE A 235 104.48 -116.28 28.52
CA ILE A 235 105.63 -116.41 29.42
C ILE A 235 105.35 -117.47 30.50
N VAL A 236 104.15 -117.49 31.09
CA VAL A 236 103.75 -118.51 32.08
C VAL A 236 103.70 -119.91 31.46
N ILE A 237 103.14 -120.08 30.27
CA ILE A 237 103.09 -121.35 29.54
C ILE A 237 104.49 -121.84 29.19
N LEU A 238 105.35 -120.98 28.64
CA LEU A 238 106.76 -121.29 28.39
C LEU A 238 107.49 -121.69 29.68
N ARG A 239 107.14 -121.11 30.83
CA ARG A 239 107.65 -121.51 32.15
C ARG A 239 107.10 -122.85 32.64
N ALA A 240 105.85 -123.17 32.31
CA ALA A 240 105.20 -124.44 32.67
C ALA A 240 105.72 -125.62 31.84
N PHE A 241 106.16 -125.38 30.59
CA PHE A 241 106.82 -126.37 29.73
C PHE A 241 108.35 -126.46 29.95
N ALA A 242 108.93 -125.59 30.79
CA ALA A 242 110.36 -125.60 31.14
C ALA A 242 110.68 -126.44 32.41
N LYS A 243 109.81 -127.39 32.77
CA LYS A 243 110.05 -128.42 33.80
C LYS A 243 109.77 -129.80 33.20
#